data_AF-A0A8C6X1N8-F1
#
_entry.id   AF-A0A8C6X1N8-F1
#
_cell.length_a   1.000
_cell.length_b   1.000
_cell.length_c   1.000
_cell.angle_alpha   90.00
_cell.angle_beta   90.00
_cell.angle_gamma   90.00
#
_symmetry.space_group_name_H-M   'P 1'
#
loop_
_entity.id
_entity.type
_entity.pdbx_description
1 polymer ?
#
loop_
_entity_poly.entity_id
_entity_poly.type
_entity_poly.pdbx_seq_one_letter_code
_entity_poly.pdbx_strand_id
1 'polypeptide(L)'
;MLSDGEANVGVSNPRQIQENAKNATKGKYPIYNLGFGYDVDYAFLERISTENNGVAHGFYDEVANPLLTEVELGYKENAISDLTQNSFKHYYDGSEIVVAGRITDNDLNSITAEVKAQGALNELTYTEQSDVEETTKALEQQQYIFGEYIEKLWAYLTIQQLLEARAIAQGDEKENITAKALELSLKYNFVTPLTSMVVTKPEDNEEKESVADKPTEGTDIVIRILIYLAFIVLSVVLPSQKPHNFYYFFFAVDGDPHFIIAVPQKQDALCFNINEEPGVVLNLIRDPVTGMTINGQLIGDKKSINDVKPQNTYFGKLGIVTMNRNVRLEITTQNIILQNGVKTRVFSWLDEIALQQAGLTLIIKRKRSVEVSMDNGATFVVVLHQVWKKHPLHRDFLGFYMMDSHRLSEQTHGLIGQFFHPIDFDILEVHPGSDPQKPDATMIVKNNQLTVTRWPY
;
A
#
# COMPACT_ATOMS: atom_id res chain seq x y z
N MET A 1 -21.41 11.98 -7.82
CA MET A 1 -21.66 13.41 -7.53
C MET A 1 -20.39 13.99 -6.96
N LEU A 2 -19.99 15.18 -7.40
CA LEU A 2 -18.79 15.90 -6.92
C LEU A 2 -19.25 17.17 -6.20
N SER A 3 -18.76 17.42 -4.99
CA SER A 3 -19.07 18.63 -4.22
C SER A 3 -17.85 19.13 -3.47
N ASP A 4 -17.67 20.45 -3.43
CA ASP A 4 -16.62 21.12 -2.66
C ASP A 4 -17.13 21.82 -1.39
N GLY A 5 -18.42 21.77 -1.13
CA GLY A 5 -19.02 22.40 0.04
C GLY A 5 -20.46 21.97 0.33
N GLU A 6 -21.10 22.70 1.24
CA GLU A 6 -22.48 22.49 1.67
C GLU A 6 -23.52 23.06 0.69
N ALA A 7 -24.73 22.48 0.70
CA ALA A 7 -25.84 22.93 -0.14
C ALA A 7 -26.35 24.33 0.27
N ASN A 8 -26.23 25.31 -0.63
CA ASN A 8 -26.57 26.72 -0.37
C ASN A 8 -27.72 27.29 -1.23
N VAL A 9 -28.25 26.51 -2.18
CA VAL A 9 -29.40 26.87 -3.02
C VAL A 9 -30.45 25.75 -2.95
N GLY A 10 -31.71 26.12 -2.70
CA GLY A 10 -32.82 25.15 -2.62
C GLY A 10 -32.90 24.45 -1.26
N VAL A 11 -32.98 23.12 -1.26
CA VAL A 11 -33.05 22.31 -0.04
C VAL A 11 -31.64 22.18 0.55
N SER A 12 -31.43 22.70 1.76
CA SER A 12 -30.14 22.68 2.46
C SER A 12 -30.10 21.74 3.67
N ASN A 13 -31.24 21.16 4.08
CA ASN A 13 -31.29 20.24 5.22
C ASN A 13 -30.69 18.86 4.86
N PRO A 14 -29.59 18.42 5.49
CA PRO A 14 -28.93 17.15 5.16
C PRO A 14 -29.83 15.92 5.21
N ARG A 15 -30.69 15.81 6.24
CA ARG A 15 -31.61 14.65 6.36
C ARG A 15 -32.61 14.61 5.22
N GLN A 16 -33.14 15.76 4.85
CA GLN A 16 -34.09 15.86 3.75
C GLN A 16 -33.42 15.55 2.40
N ILE A 17 -32.16 15.95 2.20
CA ILE A 17 -31.38 15.61 1.01
C ILE A 17 -31.14 14.09 0.93
N GLN A 18 -30.75 13.45 2.04
CA GLN A 18 -30.60 12.00 2.14
C GLN A 18 -31.88 11.25 1.78
N GLU A 19 -33.01 11.63 2.39
CA GLU A 19 -34.31 11.03 2.09
C GLU A 19 -34.71 11.20 0.62
N ASN A 20 -34.48 12.39 0.05
CA ASN A 20 -34.76 12.65 -1.36
C ASN A 20 -33.90 11.77 -2.28
N ALA A 21 -32.60 11.66 -2.01
CA ALA A 21 -31.68 10.82 -2.78
C ALA A 21 -32.11 9.35 -2.75
N LYS A 22 -32.37 8.83 -1.55
CA LYS A 22 -32.86 7.46 -1.33
C LYS A 22 -34.18 7.18 -2.05
N ASN A 23 -35.13 8.11 -1.98
CA ASN A 23 -36.42 7.98 -2.64
C ASN A 23 -36.32 8.06 -4.18
N ALA A 24 -35.32 8.78 -4.70
CA ALA A 24 -35.09 8.92 -6.13
C ALA A 24 -34.43 7.67 -6.72
N THR A 25 -33.41 7.11 -6.05
CA THR A 25 -32.72 5.90 -6.54
C THR A 25 -33.56 4.65 -6.34
N LYS A 26 -34.34 4.57 -5.25
CA LYS A 26 -35.07 3.36 -4.83
C LYS A 26 -34.19 2.11 -4.82
N GLY A 27 -32.90 2.28 -4.51
CA GLY A 27 -31.90 1.21 -4.50
C GLY A 27 -31.51 0.65 -5.88
N LYS A 28 -31.95 1.27 -6.99
CA LYS A 28 -31.66 0.80 -8.35
C LYS A 28 -30.29 1.21 -8.88
N TYR A 29 -29.74 2.31 -8.37
CA TYR A 29 -28.50 2.89 -8.87
C TYR A 29 -27.61 3.29 -7.70
N PRO A 30 -26.30 2.99 -7.75
CA PRO A 30 -25.35 3.44 -6.76
C PRO A 30 -25.15 4.96 -6.85
N ILE A 31 -24.99 5.62 -5.70
CA ILE A 31 -24.51 7.00 -5.64
C ILE A 31 -23.07 6.99 -5.15
N TYR A 32 -22.15 7.40 -6.02
CA TYR A 32 -20.75 7.65 -5.66
C TYR A 32 -20.55 9.12 -5.38
N ASN A 33 -20.13 9.49 -4.17
CA ASN A 33 -19.88 10.88 -3.80
C ASN A 33 -18.37 11.17 -3.73
N LEU A 34 -17.98 12.29 -4.32
CA LEU A 34 -16.62 12.81 -4.28
C LEU A 34 -16.65 14.16 -3.57
N GLY A 35 -16.10 14.20 -2.38
CA GLY A 35 -15.84 15.45 -1.65
C GLY A 35 -14.53 16.06 -2.14
N PHE A 36 -14.52 17.37 -2.41
CA PHE A 36 -13.33 18.09 -2.83
C PHE A 36 -13.03 19.24 -1.87
N GLY A 37 -11.84 19.27 -1.28
CA GLY A 37 -11.50 20.26 -0.26
C GLY A 37 -12.08 19.92 1.12
N TYR A 38 -12.20 20.92 1.97
CA TYR A 38 -12.44 20.74 3.41
C TYR A 38 -13.75 21.28 3.94
N ASP A 39 -14.39 22.13 3.15
CA ASP A 39 -15.64 22.77 3.52
C ASP A 39 -16.83 21.83 3.22
N VAL A 40 -16.54 20.55 2.92
CA VAL A 40 -17.51 19.50 2.62
C VAL A 40 -17.66 18.54 3.81
N ASP A 41 -18.90 18.24 4.19
CA ASP A 41 -19.21 17.26 5.22
C ASP A 41 -19.07 15.84 4.63
N TYR A 42 -17.90 15.23 4.81
CA TYR A 42 -17.62 13.87 4.32
C TYR A 42 -18.51 12.82 4.97
N ALA A 43 -18.86 12.97 6.26
CA ALA A 43 -19.75 12.03 6.94
C ALA A 43 -21.17 12.08 6.35
N PHE A 44 -21.61 13.25 5.90
CA PHE A 44 -22.86 13.40 5.16
C PHE A 44 -22.79 12.74 3.77
N LEU A 45 -21.69 12.92 3.02
CA LEU A 45 -21.49 12.30 1.71
C LEU A 45 -21.39 10.76 1.79
N GLU A 46 -20.70 10.26 2.81
CA GLU A 46 -20.58 8.83 3.12
C GLU A 46 -21.97 8.23 3.37
N ARG A 47 -22.77 8.85 4.24
CA ARG A 47 -24.15 8.40 4.49
C ARG A 47 -25.00 8.33 3.23
N ILE A 48 -24.96 9.36 2.37
CA ILE A 48 -25.70 9.32 1.10
C ILE A 48 -25.23 8.15 0.23
N SER A 49 -23.92 7.93 0.13
CA SER A 49 -23.37 6.87 -0.73
C SER A 49 -23.77 5.49 -0.20
N THR A 50 -23.52 5.23 1.08
CA THR A 50 -23.81 3.95 1.74
C THR A 50 -25.30 3.62 1.73
N GLU A 51 -26.19 4.60 1.98
CA GLU A 51 -27.65 4.39 1.90
C GLU A 51 -28.16 4.09 0.48
N ASN A 52 -27.34 4.35 -0.54
CA ASN A 52 -27.67 4.17 -1.94
C ASN A 52 -26.76 3.13 -2.62
N ASN A 53 -26.12 2.20 -1.88
CA ASN A 53 -25.25 1.14 -2.43
C ASN A 53 -23.99 1.63 -3.16
N GLY A 54 -23.50 2.83 -2.83
CA GLY A 54 -22.24 3.37 -3.36
C GLY A 54 -21.24 3.67 -2.25
N VAL A 55 -20.10 4.26 -2.64
CA VAL A 55 -18.98 4.61 -1.76
C VAL A 55 -18.65 6.10 -1.92
N ALA A 56 -18.22 6.75 -0.84
CA ALA A 56 -17.76 8.14 -0.86
C ALA A 56 -16.23 8.23 -0.89
N HIS A 57 -15.61 7.96 -2.04
CA HIS A 57 -14.16 8.10 -2.22
C HIS A 57 -13.81 8.56 -3.64
N GLY A 58 -12.69 9.27 -3.76
CA GLY A 58 -12.22 9.83 -5.03
C GLY A 58 -11.54 8.83 -5.91
N PHE A 59 -12.32 8.05 -6.66
CA PHE A 59 -11.76 7.27 -7.76
C PHE A 59 -12.85 6.88 -8.78
N TYR A 60 -12.89 7.57 -9.92
CA TYR A 60 -13.79 7.22 -11.03
C TYR A 60 -13.37 5.90 -11.69
N ASP A 61 -12.07 5.60 -11.71
CA ASP A 61 -11.52 4.42 -12.38
C ASP A 61 -11.86 3.10 -11.67
N GLU A 62 -12.12 3.09 -10.36
CA GLU A 62 -12.60 1.89 -9.63
C GLU A 62 -14.03 1.50 -10.02
N VAL A 63 -14.84 2.47 -10.42
CA VAL A 63 -16.30 2.29 -10.63
C VAL A 63 -16.70 2.45 -12.11
N ALA A 64 -15.73 2.68 -13.00
CA ALA A 64 -15.98 3.00 -14.40
C ALA A 64 -16.47 1.80 -15.24
N ASN A 65 -16.03 0.58 -14.88
CA ASN A 65 -16.24 -0.61 -15.72
C ASN A 65 -16.99 -1.72 -14.96
N PRO A 66 -18.32 -1.61 -14.73
CA PRO A 66 -19.09 -2.67 -14.11
C PRO A 66 -19.16 -3.88 -15.05
N LEU A 67 -18.59 -5.01 -14.63
CA LEU A 67 -18.60 -6.27 -15.35
C LEU A 67 -19.82 -7.13 -15.01
N LEU A 68 -20.20 -7.14 -13.73
CA LEU A 68 -21.35 -7.90 -13.23
C LEU A 68 -22.22 -7.04 -12.31
N THR A 69 -23.51 -7.35 -12.28
CA THR A 69 -24.48 -6.76 -11.35
C THR A 69 -25.20 -7.82 -10.55
N GLU A 70 -25.73 -7.46 -9.38
CA GLU A 70 -26.47 -8.37 -8.49
C GLU A 70 -25.69 -9.68 -8.22
N VAL A 71 -24.43 -9.53 -7.82
CA VAL A 71 -23.54 -10.63 -7.48
C VAL A 71 -23.93 -11.18 -6.10
N GLU A 72 -24.25 -12.46 -6.02
CA GLU A 72 -24.63 -13.16 -4.80
C GLU A 72 -23.76 -14.42 -4.64
N LEU A 73 -23.11 -14.55 -3.49
CA LEU A 73 -22.32 -15.71 -3.10
C LEU A 73 -23.12 -16.55 -2.11
N GLY A 74 -23.59 -17.70 -2.58
CA GLY A 74 -24.33 -18.71 -1.84
C GLY A 74 -23.42 -19.81 -1.32
N TYR A 75 -23.73 -20.28 -0.11
CA TYR A 75 -23.08 -21.43 0.51
C TYR A 75 -24.16 -22.39 1.01
N LYS A 76 -23.82 -23.68 1.14
CA LYS A 76 -24.78 -24.68 1.61
C LYS A 76 -25.36 -24.31 2.98
N GLU A 77 -26.68 -24.41 3.12
CA GLU A 77 -27.36 -24.09 4.39
C GLU A 77 -26.75 -24.85 5.57
N ASN A 78 -26.56 -24.15 6.69
CA ASN A 78 -26.00 -24.66 7.95
C ASN A 78 -24.52 -25.12 7.89
N ALA A 79 -23.82 -24.90 6.77
CA ALA A 79 -22.38 -25.17 6.67
C ALA A 79 -21.50 -24.03 7.19
N ILE A 80 -22.01 -22.78 7.13
CA ILE A 80 -21.26 -21.56 7.46
C ILE A 80 -22.08 -20.66 8.39
N SER A 81 -21.40 -20.07 9.36
CA SER A 81 -21.87 -19.04 10.31
C SER A 81 -21.07 -17.76 10.14
N ASP A 82 -21.60 -16.65 10.64
CA ASP A 82 -20.92 -15.35 10.70
C ASP A 82 -20.26 -14.94 9.37
N LEU A 83 -21.01 -15.10 8.28
CA LEU A 83 -20.60 -14.71 6.95
C LEU A 83 -20.56 -13.17 6.85
N THR A 84 -19.51 -12.64 6.25
CA THR A 84 -19.45 -11.23 5.84
C THR A 84 -20.46 -10.96 4.72
N GLN A 85 -20.64 -9.70 4.32
CA GLN A 85 -21.44 -9.35 3.15
C GLN A 85 -21.15 -10.30 1.97
N ASN A 86 -22.21 -10.91 1.44
CA ASN A 86 -22.15 -11.90 0.37
C ASN A 86 -23.04 -11.53 -0.83
N SER A 87 -23.68 -10.36 -0.79
CA SER A 87 -24.45 -9.79 -1.89
C SER A 87 -23.91 -8.41 -2.23
N PHE A 88 -23.60 -8.21 -3.50
CA PHE A 88 -22.93 -7.02 -4.02
C PHE A 88 -23.66 -6.53 -5.26
N LYS A 89 -23.96 -5.23 -5.32
CA LYS A 89 -24.71 -4.66 -6.43
C LYS A 89 -23.93 -4.62 -7.74
N HIS A 90 -22.63 -4.39 -7.65
CA HIS A 90 -21.75 -4.27 -8.80
C HIS A 90 -20.41 -4.94 -8.51
N TYR A 91 -19.81 -5.50 -9.55
CA TYR A 91 -18.42 -5.93 -9.58
C TYR A 91 -17.74 -5.24 -10.76
N TYR A 92 -16.59 -4.62 -10.50
CA TYR A 92 -15.88 -3.78 -11.45
C TYR A 92 -14.60 -4.46 -11.95
N ASP A 93 -14.23 -4.16 -13.20
CA ASP A 93 -12.96 -4.65 -13.78
C ASP A 93 -11.76 -4.15 -12.96
N GLY A 94 -10.84 -5.06 -12.64
CA GLY A 94 -9.70 -4.78 -11.76
C GLY A 94 -10.00 -4.76 -10.26
N SER A 95 -11.26 -4.91 -9.84
CA SER A 95 -11.65 -5.05 -8.43
C SER A 95 -11.72 -6.52 -7.98
N GLU A 96 -11.87 -6.75 -6.66
CA GLU A 96 -12.04 -8.08 -6.07
C GLU A 96 -13.17 -8.06 -5.03
N ILE A 97 -14.00 -9.11 -5.03
CA ILE A 97 -14.99 -9.38 -3.98
C ILE A 97 -14.41 -10.43 -3.04
N VAL A 98 -14.31 -10.09 -1.76
CA VAL A 98 -13.86 -11.00 -0.71
C VAL A 98 -15.00 -11.28 0.25
N VAL A 99 -15.33 -12.56 0.43
CA VAL A 99 -16.31 -13.03 1.41
C VAL A 99 -15.61 -14.01 2.36
N ALA A 100 -15.78 -13.78 3.65
CA ALA A 100 -15.24 -14.61 4.71
C ALA A 100 -16.37 -15.10 5.62
N GLY A 101 -16.22 -16.29 6.18
CA GLY A 101 -17.18 -16.87 7.11
C GLY A 101 -16.57 -17.99 7.92
N ARG A 102 -17.29 -18.46 8.93
CA ARG A 102 -16.84 -19.51 9.84
C ARG A 102 -17.61 -20.79 9.62
N ILE A 103 -16.90 -21.86 9.25
CA ILE A 103 -17.46 -23.19 9.05
C ILE A 103 -18.02 -23.71 10.39
N THR A 104 -19.27 -24.18 10.40
CA THR A 104 -19.95 -24.67 11.61
C THR A 104 -19.90 -26.17 11.79
N ASP A 105 -19.76 -26.90 10.69
CA ASP A 105 -19.72 -28.35 10.66
C ASP A 105 -18.28 -28.81 10.40
N ASN A 106 -17.59 -29.22 11.47
CA ASN A 106 -16.21 -29.71 11.39
C ASN A 106 -16.09 -31.06 10.66
N ASP A 107 -17.21 -31.72 10.32
CA ASP A 107 -17.23 -32.97 9.55
C ASP A 107 -17.43 -32.71 8.03
N LEU A 108 -17.37 -31.45 7.58
CA LEU A 108 -17.41 -31.08 6.16
C LEU A 108 -16.10 -31.46 5.46
N ASN A 109 -16.12 -32.56 4.71
CA ASN A 109 -15.01 -32.94 3.83
C ASN A 109 -14.79 -31.94 2.68
N SER A 110 -15.82 -31.18 2.30
CA SER A 110 -15.74 -30.22 1.20
C SER A 110 -16.73 -29.07 1.38
N ILE A 111 -16.36 -27.90 0.87
CA ILE A 111 -17.21 -26.69 0.86
C ILE A 111 -17.54 -26.37 -0.58
N THR A 112 -18.82 -26.11 -0.84
CA THR A 112 -19.30 -25.65 -2.14
C THR A 112 -19.75 -24.20 -2.03
N ALA A 113 -19.19 -23.34 -2.90
CA ALA A 113 -19.61 -21.97 -3.08
C ALA A 113 -20.29 -21.83 -4.45
N GLU A 114 -21.45 -21.20 -4.48
CA GLU A 114 -22.20 -20.87 -5.69
C GLU A 114 -22.23 -19.35 -5.86
N VAL A 115 -21.74 -18.84 -6.99
CA VAL A 115 -21.77 -17.41 -7.33
C VAL A 115 -22.82 -17.20 -8.41
N LYS A 116 -23.84 -16.40 -8.12
CA LYS A 116 -24.86 -15.94 -9.07
C LYS A 116 -24.62 -14.47 -9.39
N ALA A 117 -24.72 -14.10 -10.65
CA ALA A 117 -24.57 -12.71 -11.06
C ALA A 117 -25.28 -12.44 -12.40
N GLN A 118 -25.50 -11.17 -12.71
CA GLN A 118 -26.03 -10.72 -14.00
C GLN A 118 -24.91 -10.07 -14.80
N GLY A 119 -24.58 -10.64 -15.95
CA GLY A 119 -23.73 -10.00 -16.96
C GLY A 119 -24.56 -9.16 -17.93
N ALA A 120 -23.89 -8.48 -18.86
CA ALA A 120 -24.56 -7.58 -19.81
C ALA A 120 -25.63 -8.24 -20.70
N LEU A 121 -25.54 -9.57 -20.93
CA LEU A 121 -26.41 -10.30 -21.85
C LEU A 121 -27.16 -11.47 -21.21
N ASN A 122 -26.69 -11.97 -20.06
CA ASN A 122 -27.17 -13.20 -19.46
C ASN A 122 -26.89 -13.27 -17.96
N GLU A 123 -27.69 -14.09 -17.28
CA GLU A 123 -27.38 -14.53 -15.93
C GLU A 123 -26.23 -15.55 -15.96
N LEU A 124 -25.40 -15.50 -14.93
CA LEU A 124 -24.21 -16.31 -14.73
C LEU A 124 -24.34 -17.03 -13.40
N THR A 125 -24.10 -18.33 -13.43
CA THR A 125 -23.95 -19.15 -12.22
C THR A 125 -22.65 -19.92 -12.31
N TYR A 126 -21.79 -19.75 -11.32
CA TYR A 126 -20.55 -20.48 -11.17
C TYR A 126 -20.58 -21.27 -9.87
N THR A 127 -20.06 -22.50 -9.87
CA THR A 127 -20.03 -23.34 -8.68
C THR A 127 -18.64 -23.93 -8.53
N GLU A 128 -18.03 -23.71 -7.38
CA GLU A 128 -16.71 -24.24 -7.02
C GLU A 128 -16.84 -25.11 -5.78
N GLN A 129 -16.17 -26.27 -5.78
CA GLN A 129 -16.09 -27.15 -4.61
C GLN A 129 -14.63 -27.32 -4.23
N SER A 130 -14.31 -27.04 -2.97
CA SER A 130 -12.97 -27.20 -2.42
C SER A 130 -12.95 -28.28 -1.35
N ASP A 131 -11.91 -29.13 -1.36
CA ASP A 131 -11.65 -30.13 -0.34
C ASP A 131 -10.95 -29.48 0.86
N VAL A 132 -11.54 -29.64 2.05
CA VAL A 132 -11.05 -28.99 3.26
C VAL A 132 -9.73 -29.61 3.74
N GLU A 133 -9.55 -30.92 3.56
CA GLU A 133 -8.35 -31.64 4.01
C GLU A 133 -7.15 -31.34 3.10
N GLU A 134 -7.34 -31.28 1.79
CA GLU A 134 -6.30 -30.88 0.84
C GLU A 134 -5.86 -29.43 1.07
N THR A 135 -6.81 -28.52 1.25
CA THR A 135 -6.53 -27.10 1.53
C THR A 135 -5.80 -26.94 2.86
N THR A 136 -6.18 -27.70 3.89
CA THR A 136 -5.50 -27.68 5.19
C THR A 136 -4.05 -28.17 5.07
N LYS A 137 -3.80 -29.26 4.33
CA LYS A 137 -2.43 -29.75 4.07
C LYS A 137 -1.59 -28.75 3.28
N ALA A 138 -2.17 -28.03 2.33
CA ALA A 138 -1.49 -26.96 1.60
C ALA A 138 -1.13 -25.77 2.53
N LEU A 139 -2.01 -25.40 3.46
CA LEU A 139 -1.72 -24.41 4.50
C LEU A 139 -0.66 -24.89 5.50
N GLU A 140 -0.67 -26.17 5.90
CA GLU A 140 0.34 -26.76 6.78
C GLU A 140 1.74 -26.73 6.17
N GLN A 141 1.87 -26.99 4.87
CA GLN A 141 3.15 -26.84 4.15
C GLN A 141 3.62 -25.37 4.08
N GLN A 142 2.72 -24.42 4.27
CA GLN A 142 2.97 -22.98 4.30
C GLN A 142 3.02 -22.39 5.73
N GLN A 143 2.87 -23.20 6.78
CA GLN A 143 2.81 -22.78 8.20
C GLN A 143 4.03 -21.97 8.68
N TYR A 144 5.13 -22.01 7.94
CA TYR A 144 6.32 -21.22 8.27
C TYR A 144 6.19 -19.72 7.95
N ILE A 145 5.18 -19.31 7.16
CA ILE A 145 5.09 -17.92 6.62
C ILE A 145 3.97 -17.10 7.27
N PHE A 146 2.79 -17.69 7.53
CA PHE A 146 1.64 -16.95 8.08
C PHE A 146 0.83 -17.88 8.99
N GLY A 147 0.76 -17.61 10.30
CA GLY A 147 0.00 -18.40 11.29
C GLY A 147 -1.53 -18.40 11.07
N GLU A 148 -2.33 -18.21 12.12
CA GLU A 148 -3.81 -18.10 12.04
C GLU A 148 -4.30 -16.80 11.34
N TYR A 149 -3.79 -16.49 10.14
CA TYR A 149 -4.09 -15.22 9.45
C TYR A 149 -5.47 -15.22 8.79
N ILE A 150 -5.98 -16.38 8.34
CA ILE A 150 -7.32 -16.50 7.72
C ILE A 150 -8.41 -16.17 8.74
N GLU A 151 -8.26 -16.64 9.98
CA GLU A 151 -9.18 -16.31 11.06
C GLU A 151 -9.11 -14.80 11.41
N LYS A 152 -7.91 -14.22 11.43
CA LYS A 152 -7.75 -12.77 11.65
C LYS A 152 -8.29 -11.93 10.50
N LEU A 153 -8.19 -12.40 9.25
CA LEU A 153 -8.79 -11.73 8.09
C LEU A 153 -10.31 -11.70 8.20
N TRP A 154 -10.94 -12.85 8.53
CA TRP A 154 -12.37 -12.91 8.80
C TRP A 154 -12.77 -11.93 9.91
N ALA A 155 -12.03 -11.92 11.02
CA ALA A 155 -12.30 -11.02 12.14
C ALA A 155 -12.18 -9.54 11.73
N TYR A 156 -11.13 -9.18 10.98
CA TYR A 156 -10.92 -7.82 10.48
C TYR A 156 -12.08 -7.35 9.59
N LEU A 157 -12.45 -8.14 8.57
CA LEU A 157 -13.54 -7.81 7.65
C LEU A 157 -14.88 -7.67 8.40
N THR A 158 -15.15 -8.60 9.33
CA THR A 158 -16.36 -8.56 10.17
C THR A 158 -16.41 -7.30 11.03
N ILE A 159 -15.28 -6.91 11.64
CA ILE A 159 -15.19 -5.68 12.46
C ILE A 159 -15.42 -4.44 11.59
N GLN A 160 -14.84 -4.34 10.38
CA GLN A 160 -15.08 -3.19 9.50
C GLN A 160 -16.56 -3.07 9.14
N GLN A 161 -17.21 -4.17 8.73
CA GLN A 161 -18.63 -4.16 8.38
C GLN A 161 -19.53 -3.78 9.58
N LEU A 162 -19.19 -4.21 10.80
CA LEU A 162 -19.90 -3.79 12.01
C LEU A 162 -19.70 -2.29 12.28
N LEU A 163 -18.51 -1.73 12.05
CA LEU A 163 -18.25 -0.30 12.22
C LEU A 163 -19.02 0.55 11.18
N GLU A 164 -19.10 0.09 9.94
CA GLU A 164 -19.91 0.71 8.88
C GLU A 164 -21.41 0.66 9.23
N ALA A 165 -21.93 -0.51 9.63
CA ALA A 165 -23.31 -0.66 10.06
C ALA A 165 -23.64 0.22 11.28
N ARG A 166 -22.70 0.35 12.22
CA ARG A 166 -22.82 1.23 13.40
C ARG A 166 -22.95 2.71 13.03
N ALA A 167 -22.35 3.15 11.92
CA ALA A 167 -22.40 4.55 11.48
C ALA A 167 -23.82 4.99 11.08
N ILE A 168 -24.64 4.05 10.61
CA ILE A 168 -26.02 4.28 10.15
C ILE A 168 -27.09 3.80 11.15
N ALA A 169 -26.77 2.88 12.06
CA ALA A 169 -27.70 2.33 13.05
C ALA A 169 -28.13 3.34 14.15
N GLN A 170 -29.30 3.12 14.74
CA GLN A 170 -29.86 3.95 15.83
C GLN A 170 -30.41 3.09 16.99
N GLY A 171 -30.49 3.67 18.19
CA GLY A 171 -31.06 3.01 19.38
C GLY A 171 -30.37 1.68 19.73
N ASP A 172 -31.17 0.70 20.16
CA ASP A 172 -30.72 -0.62 20.64
C ASP A 172 -29.89 -1.39 19.60
N GLU A 173 -30.17 -1.20 18.30
CA GLU A 173 -29.41 -1.81 17.21
C GLU A 173 -27.95 -1.35 17.21
N LYS A 174 -27.74 -0.03 17.39
CA LYS A 174 -26.40 0.55 17.46
C LYS A 174 -25.61 0.03 18.66
N GLU A 175 -26.28 -0.15 19.80
CA GLU A 175 -25.66 -0.69 21.01
C GLU A 175 -25.23 -2.14 20.81
N ASN A 176 -26.10 -2.98 20.24
CA ASN A 176 -25.79 -4.38 19.93
C ASN A 176 -24.62 -4.53 18.94
N ILE A 177 -24.60 -3.74 17.87
CA ILE A 177 -23.51 -3.74 16.88
C ILE A 177 -22.20 -3.28 17.54
N THR A 178 -22.26 -2.24 18.38
CA THR A 178 -21.09 -1.72 19.11
C THR A 178 -20.52 -2.78 20.05
N ALA A 179 -21.38 -3.50 20.78
CA ALA A 179 -20.95 -4.57 21.66
C ALA A 179 -20.27 -5.71 20.91
N LYS A 180 -20.85 -6.16 19.78
CA LYS A 180 -20.27 -7.23 18.95
C LYS A 180 -18.93 -6.82 18.33
N ALA A 181 -18.81 -5.58 17.84
CA ALA A 181 -17.57 -5.06 17.27
C ALA A 181 -16.47 -4.95 18.34
N LEU A 182 -16.82 -4.47 19.54
CA LEU A 182 -15.90 -4.37 20.67
C LEU A 182 -15.41 -5.76 21.11
N GLU A 183 -16.31 -6.73 21.24
CA GLU A 183 -15.98 -8.10 21.63
C GLU A 183 -14.98 -8.74 20.66
N LEU A 184 -15.23 -8.65 19.34
CA LEU A 184 -14.32 -9.17 18.33
C LEU A 184 -12.98 -8.43 18.33
N SER A 185 -12.99 -7.11 18.49
CA SER A 185 -11.77 -6.30 18.53
C SER A 185 -10.87 -6.70 19.70
N LEU A 186 -11.44 -6.94 20.88
CA LEU A 186 -10.70 -7.43 22.05
C LEU A 186 -10.23 -8.87 21.85
N LYS A 187 -11.10 -9.76 21.37
CA LYS A 187 -10.77 -11.18 21.14
C LYS A 187 -9.57 -11.35 20.19
N TYR A 188 -9.51 -10.57 19.12
CA TYR A 188 -8.45 -10.66 18.11
C TYR A 188 -7.34 -9.61 18.27
N ASN A 189 -7.38 -8.79 19.33
CA ASN A 189 -6.40 -7.75 19.65
C ASN A 189 -6.25 -6.67 18.56
N PHE A 190 -7.35 -6.28 17.92
CA PHE A 190 -7.37 -5.15 17.01
C PHE A 190 -7.55 -3.84 17.76
N VAL A 191 -6.74 -2.83 17.40
CA VAL A 191 -6.97 -1.44 17.78
C VAL A 191 -7.95 -0.85 16.78
N THR A 192 -9.11 -0.44 17.28
CA THR A 192 -10.25 0.02 16.46
C THR A 192 -10.81 1.31 17.07
N PRO A 193 -11.78 1.99 16.45
CA PRO A 193 -12.46 3.11 17.11
C PRO A 193 -13.14 2.77 18.44
N LEU A 194 -13.24 1.48 18.81
CA LEU A 194 -13.84 0.99 20.05
C LEU A 194 -12.81 0.45 21.05
N THR A 195 -11.55 0.28 20.65
CA THR A 195 -10.50 -0.36 21.46
C THR A 195 -9.19 0.39 21.37
N SER A 196 -8.56 0.61 22.52
CA SER A 196 -7.26 1.28 22.64
C SER A 196 -6.20 0.32 23.16
N MET A 197 -4.97 0.45 22.68
CA MET A 197 -3.83 -0.28 23.25
C MET A 197 -3.14 0.59 24.29
N VAL A 198 -3.07 0.11 25.53
CA VAL A 198 -2.38 0.79 26.63
C VAL A 198 -1.08 0.05 26.93
N VAL A 199 0.05 0.75 26.82
CA VAL A 199 1.37 0.20 27.17
C VAL A 199 1.74 0.69 28.56
N THR A 200 1.70 -0.20 29.55
CA THR A 200 2.20 0.09 30.90
C THR A 200 3.67 -0.31 31.01
N LYS A 201 4.50 0.57 31.58
CA LYS A 201 5.88 0.24 31.91
C LYS A 201 5.91 -0.41 33.31
N PRO A 202 6.74 -1.43 33.55
CA PRO A 202 6.91 -2.00 34.89
C PRO A 202 7.39 -0.92 35.88
N GLU A 203 6.83 -0.98 37.09
CA GLU A 203 6.90 0.02 38.16
C GLU A 203 8.34 0.43 38.51
N ASP A 204 8.77 1.58 37.97
CA ASP A 204 9.86 2.40 38.54
C ASP A 204 9.94 3.81 37.90
N ASN A 205 8.88 4.28 37.24
CA ASN A 205 8.74 5.68 36.87
C ASN A 205 7.28 6.08 36.92
N GLU A 206 6.95 6.90 37.92
CA GLU A 206 5.69 7.62 37.98
C GLU A 206 5.55 8.50 36.71
N GLU A 207 4.37 8.44 36.10
CA GLU A 207 3.84 9.26 34.99
C GLU A 207 4.28 8.94 33.54
N LYS A 208 3.48 8.09 32.86
CA LYS A 208 2.54 8.45 31.77
C LYS A 208 2.10 7.19 31.03
N GLU A 209 0.83 6.82 31.19
CA GLU A 209 0.17 5.81 30.37
C GLU A 209 0.06 6.33 28.93
N SER A 210 0.52 5.55 27.96
CA SER A 210 0.37 5.87 26.53
C SER A 210 -0.80 5.08 25.96
N VAL A 211 -1.83 5.79 25.51
CA VAL A 211 -3.03 5.25 24.85
C VAL A 211 -2.89 5.43 23.34
N ALA A 212 -3.05 4.36 22.57
CA ALA A 212 -3.10 4.39 21.11
C ALA A 212 -4.54 4.20 20.62
N ASP A 213 -5.10 5.21 19.94
CA ASP A 213 -6.44 5.23 19.33
C ASP A 213 -6.36 5.37 17.81
N LYS A 214 -7.38 4.88 17.08
CA LYS A 214 -7.53 5.12 15.62
C LYS A 214 -8.04 6.57 15.39
N PRO A 215 -7.37 7.41 14.57
CA PRO A 215 -7.80 8.79 14.32
C PRO A 215 -9.02 8.89 13.38
N THR A 216 -9.74 10.01 13.46
CA THR A 216 -10.92 10.37 12.63
C THR A 216 -10.55 11.45 11.60
N GLU A 217 -11.03 11.34 10.37
CA GLU A 217 -10.61 12.16 9.21
C GLU A 217 -11.22 13.59 9.22
N GLY A 218 -10.42 14.65 9.00
CA GLY A 218 -11.00 16.00 8.80
C GLY A 218 -10.18 17.30 8.71
N THR A 219 -8.83 17.39 8.66
CA THR A 219 -8.16 18.74 8.83
C THR A 219 -6.73 19.05 8.25
N ASP A 220 -6.19 18.47 7.14
CA ASP A 220 -4.69 18.49 6.92
C ASP A 220 -3.97 19.03 5.62
N ILE A 221 -4.63 19.50 4.58
CA ILE A 221 -4.13 20.19 3.36
C ILE A 221 -3.49 21.62 3.53
N VAL A 222 -3.90 22.53 4.44
CA VAL A 222 -3.48 23.98 4.41
C VAL A 222 -1.97 24.22 4.62
N ILE A 223 -1.30 23.38 5.41
CA ILE A 223 0.10 23.60 5.80
C ILE A 223 1.09 23.26 4.67
N ARG A 224 0.66 22.48 3.66
CA ARG A 224 1.53 21.98 2.58
C ARG A 224 1.93 23.05 1.55
N ILE A 225 1.08 24.06 1.32
CA ILE A 225 1.29 25.06 0.25
C ILE A 225 2.39 26.09 0.62
N LEU A 226 2.50 26.46 1.90
CA LEU A 226 3.45 27.49 2.34
C LEU A 226 4.92 27.04 2.32
N ILE A 227 5.18 25.73 2.41
CA ILE A 227 6.54 25.18 2.45
C ILE A 227 7.13 25.06 1.03
N TYR A 228 6.28 24.84 0.02
CA TYR A 228 6.70 24.66 -1.37
C TYR A 228 7.31 25.93 -1.99
N LEU A 229 6.81 27.12 -1.63
CA LEU A 229 7.30 28.40 -2.15
C LEU A 229 8.70 28.79 -1.63
N ALA A 230 9.13 28.26 -0.48
CA ALA A 230 10.45 28.56 0.08
C ALA A 230 11.60 27.82 -0.63
N PHE A 231 11.32 26.70 -1.31
CA PHE A 231 12.34 25.84 -1.92
C PHE A 231 12.81 26.29 -3.31
N ILE A 232 12.02 27.07 -4.05
CA ILE A 232 12.35 27.48 -5.43
C ILE A 232 13.51 28.48 -5.49
N VAL A 233 13.79 29.22 -4.42
CA VAL A 233 14.76 30.33 -4.43
C VAL A 233 16.23 29.85 -4.37
N LEU A 234 16.50 28.60 -3.97
CA LEU A 234 17.87 28.15 -3.68
C LEU A 234 18.62 27.51 -4.89
N SER A 235 17.95 27.23 -6.00
CA SER A 235 18.48 26.37 -7.08
C SER A 235 19.23 27.10 -8.21
N VAL A 236 19.43 28.42 -8.15
CA VAL A 236 19.89 29.25 -9.29
C VAL A 236 21.42 29.45 -9.36
N VAL A 237 22.25 28.81 -8.52
CA VAL A 237 23.69 29.15 -8.44
C VAL A 237 24.61 27.92 -8.47
N LEU A 238 24.95 27.44 -9.69
CA LEU A 238 26.34 27.15 -10.18
C LEU A 238 26.37 26.26 -11.47
N PRO A 239 27.35 26.43 -12.40
CA PRO A 239 27.28 25.87 -13.76
C PRO A 239 28.18 24.65 -14.07
N SER A 240 27.63 23.77 -14.92
CA SER A 240 28.15 22.95 -16.05
C SER A 240 29.63 22.55 -16.16
N GLN A 241 29.91 21.22 -16.26
CA GLN A 241 30.78 20.61 -17.29
C GLN A 241 30.33 19.15 -17.63
N LYS A 242 30.22 18.85 -18.93
CA LYS A 242 30.15 17.51 -19.58
C LYS A 242 31.42 17.38 -20.49
N PRO A 243 31.77 16.23 -21.13
CA PRO A 243 31.03 14.96 -21.33
C PRO A 243 31.86 13.64 -21.18
N HIS A 244 31.18 12.48 -21.15
CA HIS A 244 31.45 11.34 -22.05
C HIS A 244 30.33 10.28 -21.97
N ASN A 245 29.91 9.79 -23.13
CA ASN A 245 28.82 8.84 -23.37
C ASN A 245 29.12 7.43 -22.83
N PHE A 246 28.39 7.02 -21.80
CA PHE A 246 28.01 5.64 -21.50
C PHE A 246 26.57 5.73 -20.98
N TYR A 247 25.60 5.11 -21.67
CA TYR A 247 24.21 5.05 -21.19
C TYR A 247 24.17 4.08 -20.01
N TYR A 248 24.40 4.61 -18.81
CA TYR A 248 24.19 3.90 -17.56
C TYR A 248 22.68 3.71 -17.35
N PHE A 249 22.25 2.47 -17.12
CA PHE A 249 20.91 2.14 -16.62
C PHE A 249 20.85 2.59 -15.16
N PHE A 250 20.21 3.73 -14.89
CA PHE A 250 20.05 4.26 -13.53
C PHE A 250 18.62 4.02 -13.04
N PHE A 251 18.47 3.18 -12.01
CA PHE A 251 17.25 3.09 -11.20
C PHE A 251 17.61 3.50 -9.77
N ALA A 252 16.92 4.50 -9.21
CA ALA A 252 17.30 5.16 -7.96
C ALA A 252 16.12 5.28 -6.98
N VAL A 253 16.45 5.23 -5.68
CA VAL A 253 15.56 5.63 -4.58
C VAL A 253 16.32 6.57 -3.64
N ASP A 254 15.80 7.79 -3.44
CA ASP A 254 16.35 8.80 -2.51
C ASP A 254 15.21 9.64 -1.91
N GLY A 255 15.12 9.72 -0.58
CA GLY A 255 14.00 10.39 0.11
C GLY A 255 12.64 9.66 -0.01
N ASP A 256 11.62 10.18 0.69
CA ASP A 256 10.24 9.64 0.82
C ASP A 256 9.74 8.90 -0.43
N PRO A 257 9.49 7.57 -0.40
CA PRO A 257 10.06 6.59 -1.32
C PRO A 257 9.86 7.01 -2.77
N HIS A 258 10.79 7.80 -3.31
CA HIS A 258 10.74 8.30 -4.67
C HIS A 258 11.51 7.36 -5.57
N PHE A 259 10.80 6.59 -6.40
CA PHE A 259 11.38 5.69 -7.37
C PHE A 259 11.57 6.42 -8.67
N ILE A 260 12.80 6.41 -9.18
CA ILE A 260 13.14 6.90 -10.52
C ILE A 260 13.56 5.71 -11.37
N ILE A 261 12.84 5.49 -12.45
CA ILE A 261 13.00 4.36 -13.35
C ILE A 261 13.32 4.86 -14.75
N ALA A 262 14.58 4.73 -15.18
CA ALA A 262 14.95 5.05 -16.54
C ALA A 262 14.31 4.05 -17.52
N VAL A 263 13.72 4.54 -18.62
CA VAL A 263 13.21 3.72 -19.73
C VAL A 263 13.95 4.12 -21.01
N PRO A 264 15.13 3.52 -21.27
CA PRO A 264 16.03 3.97 -22.34
C PRO A 264 15.41 3.86 -23.73
N GLN A 265 14.50 2.89 -23.95
CA GLN A 265 13.83 2.72 -25.25
C GLN A 265 12.97 3.94 -25.62
N LYS A 266 12.45 4.66 -24.62
CA LYS A 266 11.64 5.88 -24.78
C LYS A 266 12.44 7.16 -24.54
N GLN A 267 13.71 7.05 -24.15
CA GLN A 267 14.55 8.17 -23.71
C GLN A 267 13.90 9.03 -22.61
N ASP A 268 13.15 8.38 -21.72
CA ASP A 268 12.38 9.04 -20.66
C ASP A 268 12.61 8.34 -19.32
N ALA A 269 12.09 8.92 -18.23
CA ALA A 269 12.14 8.34 -16.90
C ALA A 269 10.76 8.38 -16.23
N LEU A 270 10.39 7.28 -15.55
CA LEU A 270 9.19 7.21 -14.74
C LEU A 270 9.54 7.52 -13.29
N CYS A 271 8.76 8.40 -12.68
CA CYS A 271 8.92 8.79 -11.28
C CYS A 271 7.64 8.52 -10.51
N PHE A 272 7.72 7.80 -9.39
CA PHE A 272 6.55 7.55 -8.54
C PHE A 272 6.93 7.44 -7.07
N ASN A 273 5.97 7.69 -6.19
CA ASN A 273 6.15 7.54 -4.75
C ASN A 273 5.40 6.33 -4.20
N ILE A 274 5.89 5.74 -3.12
CA ILE A 274 5.14 4.75 -2.34
C ILE A 274 4.93 5.29 -0.93
N ASN A 275 3.69 5.63 -0.61
CA ASN A 275 3.33 6.26 0.66
C ASN A 275 2.77 5.22 1.65
N GLU A 276 3.51 4.12 1.82
CA GLU A 276 3.15 3.04 2.75
C GLU A 276 3.58 3.36 4.18
N GLU A 277 2.97 2.70 5.17
CA GLU A 277 3.25 2.97 6.58
C GLU A 277 4.66 2.52 7.02
N PRO A 278 5.29 3.20 8.01
CA PRO A 278 6.51 2.72 8.64
C PRO A 278 6.38 1.27 9.15
N GLY A 279 7.34 0.43 8.79
CA GLY A 279 7.35 -0.99 9.13
C GLY A 279 6.96 -1.90 7.96
N VAL A 280 6.26 -1.38 6.95
CA VAL A 280 5.95 -2.11 5.71
C VAL A 280 7.24 -2.55 5.02
N VAL A 281 7.23 -3.79 4.50
CA VAL A 281 8.34 -4.39 3.77
C VAL A 281 7.95 -4.51 2.30
N LEU A 282 8.64 -3.76 1.45
CA LEU A 282 8.44 -3.75 0.01
C LEU A 282 9.34 -4.80 -0.65
N ASN A 283 8.77 -5.63 -1.53
CA ASN A 283 9.55 -6.49 -2.42
C ASN A 283 10.04 -5.67 -3.61
N LEU A 284 11.32 -5.32 -3.63
CA LEU A 284 11.90 -4.47 -4.66
C LEU A 284 12.22 -5.28 -5.91
N ILE A 285 12.90 -6.41 -5.73
CA ILE A 285 13.35 -7.28 -6.81
C ILE A 285 13.15 -8.73 -6.37
N ARG A 286 12.54 -9.55 -7.21
CA ARG A 286 12.46 -11.00 -7.07
C ARG A 286 12.74 -11.66 -8.42
N ASP A 287 13.86 -12.37 -8.50
CA ASP A 287 14.23 -13.13 -9.69
C ASP A 287 14.18 -14.64 -9.36
N PRO A 288 13.18 -15.38 -9.86
CA PRO A 288 13.01 -16.80 -9.55
C PRO A 288 14.10 -17.69 -10.15
N VAL A 289 14.74 -17.26 -11.25
CA VAL A 289 15.77 -18.07 -11.94
C VAL A 289 17.09 -18.00 -11.18
N THR A 290 17.52 -16.80 -10.77
CA THR A 290 18.73 -16.66 -9.95
C THR A 290 18.49 -16.94 -8.47
N GLY A 291 17.22 -17.02 -8.04
CA GLY A 291 16.84 -17.17 -6.64
C GLY A 291 17.15 -15.93 -5.80
N MET A 292 17.31 -14.76 -6.44
CA MET A 292 17.64 -13.50 -5.80
C MET A 292 16.38 -12.79 -5.35
N THR A 293 16.38 -12.27 -4.12
CA THR A 293 15.29 -11.45 -3.59
C THR A 293 15.88 -10.26 -2.83
N ILE A 294 15.38 -9.07 -3.11
CA ILE A 294 15.74 -7.82 -2.44
C ILE A 294 14.47 -7.19 -1.88
N ASN A 295 14.44 -7.00 -0.57
CA ASN A 295 13.33 -6.39 0.16
C ASN A 295 13.82 -5.15 0.90
N GLY A 296 12.99 -4.11 0.96
CA GLY A 296 13.25 -2.89 1.72
C GLY A 296 12.17 -2.64 2.76
N GLN A 297 12.56 -2.44 4.01
CA GLN A 297 11.65 -2.06 5.08
C GLN A 297 11.64 -0.54 5.27
N LEU A 298 10.44 0.02 5.30
CA LEU A 298 10.20 1.44 5.51
C LEU A 298 10.33 1.83 6.99
N ILE A 299 10.86 3.01 7.25
CA ILE A 299 10.93 3.67 8.56
C ILE A 299 10.39 5.10 8.43
N GLY A 300 9.73 5.60 9.47
CA GLY A 300 9.29 6.99 9.53
C GLY A 300 10.32 7.94 10.12
N ASP A 301 10.06 9.24 9.99
CA ASP A 301 10.79 10.32 10.66
C ASP A 301 10.84 10.15 12.21
N LYS A 302 11.81 10.78 12.88
CA LYS A 302 11.85 10.95 14.34
C LYS A 302 10.62 11.77 14.75
N LYS A 303 9.72 11.16 15.53
CA LYS A 303 8.55 11.84 16.11
C LYS A 303 8.96 13.18 16.74
N SER A 304 8.53 14.31 16.17
CA SER A 304 8.50 15.59 16.87
C SER A 304 7.32 15.57 17.85
N ILE A 305 7.46 16.32 18.93
CA ILE A 305 6.59 16.25 20.11
C ILE A 305 5.13 16.68 19.86
N ASN A 306 4.74 17.18 18.68
CA ASN A 306 3.39 17.74 18.47
C ASN A 306 2.81 17.70 17.03
N ASP A 307 3.38 17.03 16.02
CA ASP A 307 2.97 17.32 14.63
C ASP A 307 2.10 16.27 13.92
N VAL A 308 0.94 16.77 13.50
CA VAL A 308 -0.01 16.29 12.49
C VAL A 308 0.61 16.48 11.10
N LYS A 309 1.44 15.55 10.66
CA LYS A 309 1.91 15.44 9.27
C LYS A 309 1.96 13.96 8.86
N PRO A 310 1.73 13.62 7.57
CA PRO A 310 2.10 12.32 7.06
C PRO A 310 3.58 12.10 7.38
N GLN A 311 3.88 10.95 7.97
CA GLN A 311 5.27 10.59 8.20
C GLN A 311 5.87 10.20 6.85
N ASN A 312 6.80 11.02 6.35
CA ASN A 312 7.67 10.59 5.27
C ASN A 312 8.32 9.26 5.67
N THR A 313 8.34 8.31 4.76
CA THR A 313 8.92 7.01 4.97
C THR A 313 10.20 6.82 4.16
N TYR A 314 11.17 6.11 4.71
CA TYR A 314 12.45 5.90 4.03
C TYR A 314 12.88 4.46 4.21
N PHE A 315 13.76 3.94 3.36
CA PHE A 315 14.33 2.63 3.65
C PHE A 315 15.23 2.70 4.87
N GLY A 316 14.85 2.02 5.95
CA GLY A 316 15.69 1.89 7.15
C GLY A 316 16.53 0.62 7.13
N LYS A 317 16.07 -0.37 6.36
CA LYS A 317 16.67 -1.70 6.29
C LYS A 317 16.44 -2.30 4.91
N LEU A 318 17.51 -2.87 4.35
CA LEU A 318 17.48 -3.64 3.10
C LEU A 318 17.95 -5.06 3.37
N GLY A 319 17.19 -6.04 2.90
CA GLY A 319 17.50 -7.46 2.98
C GLY A 319 17.70 -8.03 1.59
N ILE A 320 18.85 -8.65 1.35
CA ILE A 320 19.19 -9.33 0.10
C ILE A 320 19.44 -10.80 0.41
N VAL A 321 18.74 -11.69 -0.30
CA VAL A 321 18.88 -13.13 -0.16
C VAL A 321 19.15 -13.74 -1.52
N THR A 322 20.08 -14.69 -1.58
CA THR A 322 20.30 -15.54 -2.75
C THR A 322 20.13 -16.99 -2.33
N MET A 323 18.96 -17.55 -2.62
CA MET A 323 18.56 -18.90 -2.17
C MET A 323 19.50 -19.98 -2.72
N ASN A 324 20.00 -19.80 -3.94
CA ASN A 324 20.89 -20.76 -4.59
C ASN A 324 22.28 -20.87 -3.93
N ARG A 325 22.64 -19.93 -3.04
CA ARG A 325 23.97 -19.85 -2.42
C ARG A 325 23.95 -19.69 -0.90
N ASN A 326 22.78 -19.69 -0.25
CA ASN A 326 22.62 -19.45 1.19
C ASN A 326 23.36 -18.19 1.69
N VAL A 327 23.37 -17.15 0.85
CA VAL A 327 23.92 -15.84 1.20
C VAL A 327 22.77 -14.91 1.57
N ARG A 328 22.87 -14.29 2.74
CA ARG A 328 21.94 -13.26 3.21
C ARG A 328 22.73 -12.03 3.65
N LEU A 329 22.42 -10.90 3.05
CA LEU A 329 23.00 -9.61 3.36
C LEU A 329 21.90 -8.70 3.90
N GLU A 330 22.08 -8.20 5.11
CA GLU A 330 21.20 -7.25 5.77
C GLU A 330 21.94 -5.94 5.95
N ILE A 331 21.40 -4.84 5.41
CA ILE A 331 21.98 -3.50 5.50
C ILE A 331 20.99 -2.63 6.25
N THR A 332 21.39 -2.10 7.40
CA THR A 332 20.63 -1.13 8.18
C THR A 332 21.39 0.19 8.23
N THR A 333 20.76 1.23 8.76
CA THR A 333 21.44 2.51 8.99
C THR A 333 22.51 2.44 10.08
N GLN A 334 22.58 1.35 10.85
CA GLN A 334 23.56 1.15 11.92
C GLN A 334 24.68 0.18 11.54
N ASN A 335 24.37 -0.92 10.85
CA ASN A 335 25.31 -2.00 10.59
C ASN A 335 25.00 -2.74 9.28
N ILE A 336 25.97 -3.52 8.83
CA ILE A 336 25.88 -4.37 7.64
C ILE A 336 26.21 -5.80 8.07
N ILE A 337 25.27 -6.72 7.94
CA ILE A 337 25.38 -8.10 8.40
C ILE A 337 25.40 -9.03 7.19
N LEU A 338 26.50 -9.74 7.00
CA LEU A 338 26.65 -10.76 5.97
C LEU A 338 26.61 -12.15 6.62
N GLN A 339 25.61 -12.94 6.24
CA GLN A 339 25.48 -14.35 6.59
C GLN A 339 25.77 -15.20 5.34
N ASN A 340 26.71 -16.12 5.46
CA ASN A 340 27.07 -17.08 4.42
C ASN A 340 27.09 -18.49 5.04
N GLY A 341 26.01 -19.23 4.85
CA GLY A 341 25.75 -20.47 5.58
C GLY A 341 25.70 -20.23 7.10
N VAL A 342 26.59 -20.87 7.85
CA VAL A 342 26.67 -20.74 9.33
C VAL A 342 27.54 -19.54 9.77
N LYS A 343 28.29 -18.92 8.85
CA LYS A 343 29.20 -17.83 9.20
C LYS A 343 28.48 -16.49 9.11
N THR A 344 28.44 -15.77 10.22
CA THR A 344 27.93 -14.40 10.30
C THR A 344 29.07 -13.42 10.49
N ARG A 345 29.10 -12.36 9.69
CA ARG A 345 30.02 -11.22 9.83
C ARG A 345 29.21 -9.95 9.97
N VAL A 346 29.62 -9.08 10.88
CA VAL A 346 29.00 -7.78 11.11
C VAL A 346 30.03 -6.71 10.82
N PHE A 347 29.64 -5.74 9.99
CA PHE A 347 30.44 -4.58 9.61
C PHE A 347 29.75 -3.30 10.05
N SER A 348 30.54 -2.26 10.26
CA SER A 348 30.10 -0.90 10.53
C SER A 348 30.22 -0.04 9.26
N TRP A 349 29.40 1.00 9.16
CA TRP A 349 29.59 2.07 8.18
C TRP A 349 30.92 2.82 8.32
N LEU A 350 31.68 2.60 9.40
CA LEU A 350 33.03 3.15 9.57
C LEU A 350 34.12 2.31 8.91
N ASP A 351 33.80 1.10 8.48
CA ASP A 351 34.74 0.18 7.86
C ASP A 351 35.03 0.57 6.40
N GLU A 352 36.18 0.14 5.91
CA GLU A 352 36.57 0.24 4.50
C GLU A 352 37.07 -1.13 4.06
N ILE A 353 36.22 -1.86 3.36
CA ILE A 353 36.41 -3.29 3.10
C ILE A 353 36.07 -3.57 1.64
N ALA A 354 36.94 -4.34 0.98
CA ALA A 354 36.61 -5.02 -0.26
C ALA A 354 36.68 -6.52 0.02
N LEU A 355 35.51 -7.17 0.06
CA LEU A 355 35.35 -8.58 0.33
C LEU A 355 34.90 -9.29 -0.93
N GLN A 356 35.71 -10.24 -1.38
CA GLN A 356 35.36 -11.12 -2.49
C GLN A 356 35.17 -12.53 -1.95
N GLN A 357 33.97 -13.09 -2.12
CA GLN A 357 33.62 -14.47 -1.78
C GLN A 357 32.90 -15.12 -2.97
N ALA A 358 32.82 -16.45 -2.97
CA ALA A 358 32.08 -17.17 -4.00
C ALA A 358 30.60 -16.73 -3.99
N GLY A 359 30.16 -16.01 -5.01
CA GLY A 359 28.78 -15.54 -5.15
C GLY A 359 28.60 -14.04 -4.96
N LEU A 360 29.54 -13.37 -4.31
CA LEU A 360 29.33 -12.04 -3.75
C LEU A 360 30.65 -11.27 -3.68
N THR A 361 30.66 -10.11 -4.30
CA THR A 361 31.61 -9.04 -4.03
C THR A 361 30.89 -7.96 -3.23
N LEU A 362 31.43 -7.62 -2.06
CA LEU A 362 30.92 -6.62 -1.15
C LEU A 362 31.99 -5.56 -0.92
N ILE A 363 31.72 -4.32 -1.30
CA ILE A 363 32.63 -3.18 -1.08
C ILE A 363 31.93 -2.19 -0.16
N ILE A 364 32.48 -1.99 1.04
CA ILE A 364 31.98 -1.00 2.00
C ILE A 364 32.88 0.24 1.87
N LYS A 365 32.28 1.35 1.44
CA LYS A 365 32.91 2.67 1.39
C LYS A 365 32.50 3.44 2.63
N ARG A 366 33.51 3.77 3.44
CA ARG A 366 33.35 4.44 4.74
C ARG A 366 32.39 5.63 4.69
N LYS A 367 31.36 5.58 5.54
CA LYS A 367 30.28 6.59 5.73
C LYS A 367 29.50 6.98 4.47
N ARG A 368 29.61 6.20 3.38
CA ARG A 368 29.00 6.55 2.10
C ARG A 368 28.08 5.48 1.60
N SER A 369 28.63 4.32 1.24
CA SER A 369 27.87 3.34 0.48
C SER A 369 28.40 1.93 0.64
N VAL A 370 27.53 0.98 0.35
CA VAL A 370 27.83 -0.43 0.21
C VAL A 370 27.53 -0.82 -1.22
N GLU A 371 28.55 -1.24 -1.95
CA GLU A 371 28.41 -1.75 -3.31
C GLU A 371 28.39 -3.27 -3.24
N VAL A 372 27.39 -3.86 -3.89
CA VAL A 372 27.16 -5.29 -3.89
C VAL A 372 27.10 -5.74 -5.33
N SER A 373 27.97 -6.68 -5.68
CA SER A 373 27.94 -7.35 -6.98
C SER A 373 27.82 -8.85 -6.73
N MET A 374 26.80 -9.46 -7.29
CA MET A 374 26.65 -10.91 -7.25
C MET A 374 27.36 -11.54 -8.44
N ASP A 375 27.81 -12.80 -8.33
CA ASP A 375 28.54 -13.54 -9.38
C ASP A 375 27.78 -13.60 -10.73
N ASN A 376 26.48 -13.33 -10.70
CA ASN A 376 25.62 -13.32 -11.87
C ASN A 376 25.53 -11.94 -12.53
N GLY A 377 26.32 -10.94 -12.13
CA GLY A 377 26.42 -9.63 -12.81
C GLY A 377 25.36 -8.59 -12.45
N ALA A 378 24.45 -8.90 -11.51
CA ALA A 378 23.63 -7.86 -10.90
C ALA A 378 24.50 -7.05 -9.92
N THR A 379 24.56 -5.74 -10.15
CA THR A 379 25.32 -4.81 -9.31
C THR A 379 24.40 -3.70 -8.82
N PHE A 380 24.44 -3.43 -7.52
CA PHE A 380 23.69 -2.36 -6.90
C PHE A 380 24.49 -1.69 -5.80
N VAL A 381 24.08 -0.47 -5.46
CA VAL A 381 24.69 0.35 -4.42
C VAL A 381 23.62 0.74 -3.43
N VAL A 382 23.92 0.54 -2.15
CA VAL A 382 23.13 1.08 -1.04
C VAL A 382 23.88 2.28 -0.46
N VAL A 383 23.24 3.44 -0.48
CA VAL A 383 23.83 4.69 0.04
C VAL A 383 23.26 4.97 1.43
N LEU A 384 24.12 5.32 2.39
CA LEU A 384 23.69 5.80 3.69
C LEU A 384 23.55 7.32 3.64
N HIS A 385 22.33 7.81 3.83
CA HIS A 385 22.04 9.23 3.99
C HIS A 385 22.10 9.55 5.48
N GLN A 386 23.20 10.17 5.90
CA GLN A 386 23.42 10.55 7.30
C GLN A 386 22.80 11.91 7.59
N VAL A 387 21.90 11.93 8.56
CA VAL A 387 21.31 13.14 9.09
C VAL A 387 22.09 13.55 10.35
N TRP A 388 22.23 14.85 10.60
CA TRP A 388 22.97 15.29 11.79
C TRP A 388 22.37 14.69 13.08
N LYS A 389 23.21 14.30 14.05
CA LYS A 389 22.80 13.48 15.22
C LYS A 389 21.61 14.03 16.03
N LYS A 390 21.46 15.36 16.08
CA LYS A 390 20.38 16.08 16.80
C LYS A 390 19.26 16.57 15.87
N HIS A 391 19.05 15.95 14.72
CA HIS A 391 18.02 16.42 13.80
C HIS A 391 16.64 16.17 14.40
N PRO A 392 15.80 17.21 14.50
CA PRO A 392 14.53 17.13 15.22
C PRO A 392 13.52 16.23 14.50
N LEU A 393 13.66 16.08 13.17
CA LEU A 393 12.68 15.40 12.30
C LEU A 393 13.25 14.17 11.58
N HIS A 394 14.31 14.30 10.78
CA HIS A 394 14.82 13.17 10.01
C HIS A 394 15.75 12.21 10.78
N ARG A 395 15.72 10.94 10.38
CA ARG A 395 16.66 9.88 10.80
C ARG A 395 17.58 9.53 9.63
N ASP A 396 18.71 8.91 9.95
CA ASP A 396 19.52 8.26 8.92
C ASP A 396 18.63 7.28 8.14
N PHE A 397 18.81 7.23 6.83
CA PHE A 397 18.06 6.36 5.93
C PHE A 397 18.96 5.81 4.81
N LEU A 398 18.42 4.86 4.05
CA LEU A 398 19.12 4.18 2.98
C LEU A 398 18.51 4.57 1.62
N GLY A 399 19.37 4.83 0.65
CA GLY A 399 19.01 4.86 -0.76
C GLY A 399 19.43 3.56 -1.43
N PHE A 400 18.64 3.09 -2.40
CA PHE A 400 18.92 1.88 -3.17
C PHE A 400 19.05 2.23 -4.66
N TYR A 401 20.16 1.81 -5.27
CA TYR A 401 20.50 2.14 -6.65
C TYR A 401 20.91 0.89 -7.40
N MET A 402 20.15 0.54 -8.44
CA MET A 402 20.56 -0.52 -9.35
C MET A 402 21.54 0.07 -10.36
N MET A 403 22.75 -0.50 -10.43
CA MET A 403 23.79 -0.07 -11.37
C MET A 403 23.80 -0.92 -12.63
N ASP A 404 23.53 -2.21 -12.46
CA ASP A 404 23.54 -3.14 -13.56
C ASP A 404 22.56 -4.30 -13.34
N SER A 405 21.59 -4.44 -14.25
CA SER A 405 20.52 -5.43 -14.23
C SER A 405 20.58 -6.43 -15.39
N HIS A 406 21.56 -6.33 -16.31
CA HIS A 406 21.58 -7.05 -17.60
C HIS A 406 21.58 -8.59 -17.52
N ARG A 407 21.72 -9.17 -16.34
CA ARG A 407 21.77 -10.62 -16.11
C ARG A 407 20.74 -11.13 -15.12
N LEU A 408 19.82 -10.27 -14.69
CA LEU A 408 18.59 -10.74 -14.07
C LEU A 408 17.72 -11.40 -15.14
N SER A 409 16.99 -12.45 -14.76
CA SER A 409 16.23 -13.21 -15.74
C SER A 409 15.02 -12.43 -16.27
N GLU A 410 14.51 -12.80 -17.45
CA GLU A 410 13.24 -12.31 -18.00
C GLU A 410 12.02 -12.54 -17.09
N GLN A 411 12.15 -13.37 -16.05
CA GLN A 411 11.11 -13.61 -15.06
C GLN A 411 11.25 -12.71 -13.82
N THR A 412 12.16 -11.73 -13.87
CA THR A 412 12.38 -10.83 -12.75
C THR A 412 11.16 -9.94 -12.56
N HIS A 413 10.68 -9.90 -11.33
CA HIS A 413 9.53 -9.11 -10.92
C HIS A 413 9.83 -8.39 -9.60
N GLY A 414 8.78 -7.91 -8.93
CA GLY A 414 8.89 -7.01 -7.78
C GLY A 414 8.72 -5.57 -8.22
N LEU A 415 8.62 -4.69 -7.24
CA LEU A 415 8.21 -3.31 -7.43
C LEU A 415 9.00 -2.59 -8.53
N ILE A 416 10.34 -2.70 -8.48
CA ILE A 416 11.23 -2.13 -9.50
C ILE A 416 11.74 -3.19 -10.48
N GLY A 417 11.79 -4.46 -10.05
CA GLY A 417 12.30 -5.55 -10.90
C GLY A 417 11.50 -5.76 -12.17
N GLN A 418 10.19 -5.47 -12.16
CA GLN A 418 9.33 -5.54 -13.33
C GLN A 418 9.71 -4.57 -14.47
N PHE A 419 10.55 -3.57 -14.20
CA PHE A 419 10.99 -2.56 -15.16
C PHE A 419 12.39 -2.84 -15.72
N PHE A 420 13.01 -3.98 -15.37
CA PHE A 420 14.30 -4.38 -15.93
C PHE A 420 14.17 -4.97 -17.34
N HIS A 421 12.95 -5.30 -17.75
CA HIS A 421 12.62 -5.66 -19.11
C HIS A 421 11.99 -4.45 -19.83
N PRO A 422 12.15 -4.33 -21.16
CA PRO A 422 11.57 -3.24 -21.90
C PRO A 422 10.08 -3.11 -21.60
N ILE A 423 9.69 -1.95 -21.09
CA ILE A 423 8.28 -1.57 -20.97
C ILE A 423 7.94 -0.65 -22.14
N ASP A 424 6.83 -0.94 -22.79
CA ASP A 424 6.27 -0.04 -23.78
C ASP A 424 5.17 0.78 -23.11
N PHE A 425 5.24 2.09 -23.33
CA PHE A 425 4.21 3.01 -22.90
C PHE A 425 4.09 4.16 -23.89
N ASP A 426 2.88 4.64 -24.08
CA ASP A 426 2.58 5.78 -24.94
C ASP A 426 2.11 6.95 -24.11
N ILE A 427 2.67 8.13 -24.37
CA ILE A 427 2.21 9.37 -23.75
C ILE A 427 1.33 10.07 -24.77
N LEU A 428 0.05 10.19 -24.43
CA LEU A 428 -0.97 10.88 -25.20
C LEU A 428 -1.46 12.11 -24.43
N GLU A 429 -2.09 13.03 -25.17
CA GLU A 429 -2.87 14.13 -24.61
C GLU A 429 -2.18 14.91 -23.49
N VAL A 430 -1.13 15.68 -23.83
CA VAL A 430 -0.57 16.65 -22.87
C VAL A 430 -1.60 17.76 -22.67
N HIS A 431 -2.12 17.87 -21.45
CA HIS A 431 -3.13 18.85 -21.05
C HIS A 431 -2.68 19.65 -19.82
N PRO A 432 -3.27 20.83 -19.57
CA PRO A 432 -2.96 21.59 -18.36
C PRO A 432 -3.30 20.76 -17.12
N GLY A 433 -2.33 20.62 -16.21
CA GLY A 433 -2.54 19.99 -14.90
C GLY A 433 -2.98 21.00 -13.84
N SER A 434 -3.11 20.55 -12.59
CA SER A 434 -3.47 21.40 -11.44
C SER A 434 -2.43 22.52 -11.18
N ASP A 435 -1.18 22.29 -11.57
CA ASP A 435 -0.11 23.29 -11.59
C ASP A 435 0.15 23.70 -13.06
N PRO A 436 -0.02 24.98 -13.44
CA PRO A 436 0.21 25.45 -14.80
C PRO A 436 1.63 25.21 -15.33
N GLN A 437 2.61 24.99 -14.44
CA GLN A 437 4.00 24.67 -14.81
C GLN A 437 4.26 23.17 -14.96
N LYS A 438 3.28 22.34 -14.62
CA LYS A 438 3.37 20.87 -14.66
C LYS A 438 2.19 20.32 -15.47
N PRO A 439 2.33 20.24 -16.80
CA PRO A 439 1.28 19.68 -17.62
C PRO A 439 1.11 18.20 -17.28
N ASP A 440 -0.15 17.78 -17.18
CA ASP A 440 -0.50 16.39 -17.06
C ASP A 440 -0.58 15.76 -18.46
N ALA A 441 -0.39 14.47 -18.53
CA ALA A 441 -0.48 13.68 -19.74
C ALA A 441 -1.06 12.32 -19.41
N THR A 442 -1.64 11.69 -20.42
CA THR A 442 -2.12 10.33 -20.32
C THR A 442 -1.01 9.37 -20.72
N MET A 443 -0.55 8.52 -19.80
CA MET A 443 0.35 7.40 -20.10
C MET A 443 -0.44 6.10 -20.25
N ILE A 444 -0.37 5.47 -21.41
CA ILE A 444 -0.88 4.13 -21.63
C ILE A 444 0.26 3.14 -21.44
N VAL A 445 0.15 2.21 -20.48
CA VAL A 445 1.14 1.17 -20.21
C VAL A 445 0.44 -0.15 -19.93
N LYS A 446 0.80 -1.23 -20.65
CA LYS A 446 0.18 -2.57 -20.50
C LYS A 446 -1.38 -2.52 -20.51
N ASN A 447 -1.97 -1.77 -21.44
CA ASN A 447 -3.42 -1.51 -21.56
C ASN A 447 -4.06 -0.72 -20.40
N ASN A 448 -3.28 -0.21 -19.44
CA ASN A 448 -3.78 0.69 -18.40
C ASN A 448 -3.53 2.13 -18.82
N GLN A 449 -4.50 3.01 -18.54
CA GLN A 449 -4.40 4.45 -18.76
C GLN A 449 -4.12 5.11 -17.42
N LEU A 450 -2.99 5.82 -17.31
CA LEU A 450 -2.54 6.48 -16.08
C LEU A 450 -2.37 7.98 -16.35
N THR A 451 -2.94 8.83 -15.50
CA THR A 451 -2.60 10.25 -15.50
C THR A 451 -1.22 10.42 -14.91
N VAL A 452 -0.30 10.98 -15.69
CA VAL A 452 1.08 11.26 -15.28
C VAL A 452 1.37 12.73 -15.45
N THR A 453 2.16 13.30 -14.54
CA THR A 453 2.61 14.68 -14.68
C THR A 453 3.93 14.70 -15.43
N ARG A 454 4.00 15.42 -16.55
CA ARG A 454 5.25 15.58 -17.31
C ARG A 454 6.05 16.73 -16.72
N TRP A 455 7.12 16.39 -16.01
CA TRP A 455 8.03 17.39 -15.48
C TRP A 455 8.88 17.97 -16.62
N PRO A 456 8.92 19.30 -16.83
CA PRO A 456 9.89 19.89 -17.74
C PRO A 456 11.29 19.68 -17.16
N TYR A 457 12.17 19.05 -17.94
CA TYR A 457 13.61 18.96 -17.65
C TYR A 457 14.29 20.32 -17.72
#